data_AF-A0A7W0W2F8-F1
#
_entry.id   AF-A0A7W0W2F8-F1
#
_cell.length_a   1.000
_cell.length_b   1.000
_cell.length_c   1.000
_cell.angle_alpha   90.00
_cell.angle_beta   90.00
_cell.angle_gamma   90.00
#
_symmetry.space_group_name_H-M   'P 1'
#
loop_
_entity.id
_entity.type
_entity.pdbx_description
1 polymer ?
#
loop_
_entity_poly.entity_id
_entity_poly.type
_entity_poly.pdbx_seq_one_letter_code
_entity_poly.pdbx_strand_id
1 'polypeptide(L)'
;MKTKIMMGAALLVVATATTAQAQWSRTYEQFYLPGSFNWQFRHNYPAGDRLFNAFDYGHAILYERLWTRPGAPVSLLEEKEYNFITRELLVHPPNLPLEE
;
A
#
# COMPACT_ATOMS: atom_id res chain seq x y z
N MET A 1 -24.03 -25.54 -39.64
CA MET A 1 -23.00 -25.46 -38.58
C MET A 1 -22.45 -24.06 -38.32
N LYS A 2 -22.48 -23.10 -39.27
CA LYS A 2 -21.94 -21.74 -39.08
C LYS A 2 -22.80 -20.83 -38.16
N THR A 3 -24.11 -21.04 -38.11
CA THR A 3 -25.06 -20.20 -37.35
C THR A 3 -24.99 -20.39 -35.83
N LYS A 4 -24.63 -21.59 -35.35
CA LYS A 4 -24.50 -21.87 -33.91
C LYS A 4 -23.23 -21.24 -33.30
N ILE A 5 -22.21 -20.99 -34.12
CA ILE A 5 -20.92 -20.39 -33.69
C ILE A 5 -21.07 -18.88 -33.49
N MET A 6 -21.84 -18.19 -34.35
CA MET A 6 -22.11 -16.75 -34.18
C MET A 6 -22.94 -16.42 -32.94
N MET A 7 -23.86 -17.31 -32.53
CA MET A 7 -24.71 -17.08 -31.36
C MET A 7 -23.94 -17.22 -30.04
N GLY A 8 -22.94 -18.12 -29.98
CA GLY A 8 -22.05 -18.27 -28.83
C GLY A 8 -21.08 -17.09 -28.65
N ALA A 9 -20.60 -16.50 -29.75
CA ALA A 9 -19.73 -15.33 -29.71
C ALA A 9 -20.47 -14.06 -29.22
N ALA A 10 -21.74 -13.88 -29.60
CA ALA A 10 -22.54 -12.74 -29.15
C ALA A 10 -22.86 -12.80 -27.64
N LEU A 11 -23.10 -14.01 -27.10
CA LEU A 11 -23.34 -14.20 -25.66
C LEU A 11 -22.09 -13.95 -24.81
N LEU A 12 -20.90 -14.24 -25.33
CA LEU A 12 -19.64 -13.99 -24.62
C LEU A 12 -19.31 -12.50 -24.50
N VAL A 13 -19.64 -11.70 -25.52
CA VAL A 13 -19.37 -10.25 -25.54
C VAL A 13 -20.31 -9.47 -24.62
N VAL A 14 -21.55 -9.92 -24.43
CA VAL A 14 -22.50 -9.28 -23.50
C VAL A 14 -22.16 -9.59 -22.04
N ALA A 15 -21.62 -10.79 -21.76
CA ALA A 15 -21.26 -11.19 -20.39
C ALA A 15 -19.99 -10.50 -19.86
N THR A 16 -19.09 -10.03 -20.72
CA THR A 16 -17.89 -9.28 -20.30
C THR A 16 -18.14 -7.79 -20.08
N ALA A 17 -19.20 -7.23 -20.66
CA ALA A 17 -19.53 -5.81 -20.49
C ALA A 17 -20.08 -5.48 -19.09
N THR A 18 -20.78 -6.44 -18.45
CA THR A 18 -21.40 -6.24 -17.12
C THR A 18 -20.41 -6.32 -15.96
N THR A 19 -19.27 -6.99 -16.11
CA THR A 19 -18.26 -7.07 -15.04
C THR A 19 -17.35 -5.85 -14.97
N ALA A 20 -17.18 -5.12 -16.08
CA ALA A 20 -16.32 -3.93 -16.15
C ALA A 20 -16.90 -2.71 -15.41
N GLN A 21 -18.19 -2.69 -15.09
CA GLN A 21 -18.84 -1.55 -14.42
C GLN A 21 -18.78 -1.63 -12.88
N ALA A 22 -18.35 -2.75 -12.30
CA ALA A 22 -18.33 -2.96 -10.85
C ALA A 22 -17.03 -2.50 -10.15
N GLN A 23 -16.05 -1.95 -10.88
CA GLN A 23 -14.74 -1.57 -10.34
C GLN A 23 -14.56 -0.06 -10.08
N TRP A 24 -15.64 0.72 -10.02
CA TRP A 24 -15.55 2.09 -9.56
C TRP A 24 -15.53 2.12 -8.03
N SER A 25 -14.33 2.00 -7.45
CA SER A 25 -14.10 2.40 -6.07
C SER A 25 -14.32 3.92 -5.98
N ARG A 26 -15.40 4.34 -5.33
CA ARG A 26 -15.62 5.75 -5.01
C ARG A 26 -14.80 6.06 -3.77
N THR A 27 -13.53 6.42 -3.96
CA THR A 27 -12.70 6.93 -2.87
C THR A 27 -13.19 8.32 -2.52
N TYR A 28 -13.83 8.48 -1.37
CA TYR A 28 -14.10 9.81 -0.84
C TYR A 28 -12.78 10.45 -0.44
N GLU A 29 -12.59 11.70 -0.82
CA GLU A 29 -11.45 12.47 -0.37
C GLU A 29 -11.52 12.58 1.16
N GLN A 30 -10.54 12.00 1.84
CA GLN A 30 -10.41 12.17 3.29
C GLN A 30 -9.98 13.60 3.56
N PHE A 31 -10.93 14.44 3.96
CA PHE A 31 -10.65 15.79 4.43
C PHE A 31 -10.39 15.74 5.94
N TYR A 32 -9.19 16.13 6.35
CA TYR A 32 -8.90 16.38 7.76
C TYR A 32 -9.50 17.73 8.14
N LEU A 33 -10.46 17.72 9.06
CA LEU A 33 -10.98 18.96 9.62
C LEU A 33 -9.82 19.77 10.21
N PRO A 34 -9.66 21.05 9.85
CA PRO A 34 -8.63 21.88 10.45
C PRO A 34 -8.94 22.06 11.93
N GLY A 35 -7.99 21.71 12.79
CA GLY A 35 -8.19 21.80 14.23
C GLY A 35 -6.96 21.36 15.01
N SER A 36 -6.90 21.81 16.26
CA SER A 36 -5.79 21.52 17.18
C SER A 36 -5.65 20.04 17.53
N PHE A 37 -6.59 19.18 17.14
CA PHE A 37 -6.57 17.73 17.42
C PHE A 37 -5.68 16.92 16.47
N ASN A 38 -5.39 17.38 15.25
CA ASN A 38 -4.66 16.58 14.24
C ASN A 38 -3.25 16.17 14.68
N TRP A 39 -2.63 16.92 15.59
CA TRP A 39 -1.25 16.71 16.03
C TRP A 39 -1.10 16.31 17.50
N GLN A 40 -2.22 16.16 18.22
CA GLN A 40 -2.17 15.86 19.66
C GLN A 40 -1.56 14.50 19.95
N PHE A 41 -1.79 13.49 19.11
CA PHE A 41 -1.17 12.18 19.29
C PHE A 41 0.35 12.28 19.25
N ARG A 42 0.89 12.95 18.22
CA ARG A 42 2.33 13.13 18.03
C ARG A 42 2.95 13.89 19.20
N HIS A 43 2.28 14.95 19.65
CA HIS A 43 2.71 15.76 20.79
C HIS A 43 2.71 14.97 22.11
N ASN A 44 1.63 14.24 22.40
CA ASN A 44 1.44 13.55 23.68
C ASN A 44 2.18 12.21 23.75
N TYR A 45 2.47 11.58 22.59
CA TYR A 45 3.05 10.24 22.48
C TYR A 45 4.21 10.19 21.49
N PRO A 46 5.31 10.91 21.74
CA PRO A 46 6.43 10.99 20.79
C PRO A 46 7.12 9.65 20.52
N ALA A 47 7.07 8.69 21.46
CA ALA A 47 7.55 7.33 21.22
C ALA A 47 6.66 6.56 20.23
N GLY A 48 5.34 6.76 20.32
CA GLY A 48 4.37 6.18 19.38
C GLY A 48 4.53 6.77 17.99
N ASP A 49 4.70 8.09 17.89
CA ASP A 49 4.98 8.78 16.61
C ASP A 49 6.18 8.16 15.89
N ARG A 50 7.30 8.00 16.60
CA ARG A 50 8.50 7.36 16.04
C ARG A 50 8.24 5.92 15.57
N LEU A 51 7.46 5.15 16.34
CA LEU A 51 7.14 3.77 15.96
C LEU A 51 6.28 3.70 14.70
N PHE A 52 5.28 4.58 14.56
CA PHE A 52 4.47 4.65 13.34
C PHE A 52 5.32 5.05 12.13
N ASN A 53 6.19 6.05 12.27
CA ASN A 53 7.09 6.44 11.18
C ASN A 53 8.06 5.31 10.79
N ALA A 54 8.57 4.57 11.77
CA ALA A 54 9.43 3.40 11.52
C ALA A 54 8.67 2.27 10.79
N PHE A 55 7.40 2.05 11.14
CA PHE A 55 6.54 1.08 10.46
C PHE A 55 6.26 1.48 9.00
N ASP A 56 5.97 2.76 8.76
CA ASP A 56 5.72 3.29 7.42
C ASP A 56 6.97 3.24 6.54
N TYR A 57 8.15 3.56 7.09
CA TYR A 57 9.42 3.36 6.40
C TYR A 57 9.59 1.90 5.96
N GLY A 58 9.26 0.95 6.83
CA GLY A 58 9.36 -0.49 6.54
C GLY A 58 8.60 -0.88 5.28
N HIS A 59 7.41 -0.31 5.06
CA HIS A 59 6.64 -0.56 3.83
C HIS A 59 7.24 0.15 2.62
N ALA A 60 7.61 1.43 2.79
CA ALA A 60 8.18 2.23 1.72
C ALA A 60 9.45 1.61 1.12
N ILE A 61 10.37 1.13 1.98
CA ILE A 61 11.61 0.50 1.49
C ILE A 61 11.33 -0.81 0.75
N LEU A 62 10.37 -1.62 1.21
CA LEU A 62 10.00 -2.86 0.51
C LEU A 62 9.41 -2.56 -0.87
N TYR A 63 8.52 -1.58 -0.99
CA TYR A 63 7.95 -1.15 -2.27
C TYR A 63 9.02 -0.59 -3.21
N GLU A 64 9.91 0.26 -2.70
CA GLU A 64 11.03 0.80 -3.48
C GLU A 64 11.93 -0.33 -4.02
N ARG A 65 12.22 -1.36 -3.22
CA ARG A 65 13.02 -2.51 -3.65
C ARG A 65 12.32 -3.32 -4.74
N LEU A 66 11.04 -3.62 -4.55
CA LEU A 66 10.24 -4.36 -5.54
C LEU A 66 10.14 -3.59 -6.86
N TRP A 67 9.99 -2.27 -6.78
CA TRP A 67 9.89 -1.40 -7.95
C TRP A 67 11.22 -1.26 -8.70
N THR A 68 12.30 -0.94 -7.99
CA THR A 68 13.60 -0.65 -8.62
C THR A 68 14.44 -1.89 -8.94
N ARG A 69 14.15 -3.03 -8.30
CA ARG A 69 14.90 -4.29 -8.44
C ARG A 69 13.96 -5.50 -8.53
N PRO A 70 13.14 -5.60 -9.58
CA PRO A 70 12.13 -6.66 -9.70
C PRO A 70 12.71 -8.09 -9.77
N GLY A 71 13.99 -8.24 -10.13
CA GLY A 71 14.70 -9.52 -10.15
C GLY A 71 15.64 -9.75 -8.95
N ALA A 72 15.51 -8.97 -7.88
CA ALA A 72 16.32 -9.17 -6.68
C ALA A 72 16.08 -10.57 -6.07
N PRO A 73 17.10 -11.18 -5.44
CA PRO A 73 16.92 -12.46 -4.76
C PRO A 73 15.91 -12.32 -3.62
N VAL A 74 15.08 -13.35 -3.42
CA VAL A 74 14.05 -13.38 -2.36
C VAL A 74 14.65 -13.10 -0.98
N SER A 75 15.86 -13.60 -0.71
CA SER A 75 16.56 -13.37 0.57
C SER A 75 16.86 -11.89 0.87
N LEU A 76 16.86 -11.01 -0.14
CA LEU A 76 16.93 -9.57 0.11
C LEU A 76 15.73 -9.11 0.94
N LEU A 77 14.52 -9.50 0.56
CA LEU A 77 13.29 -9.04 1.21
C LEU A 77 13.00 -9.85 2.48
N GLU A 78 13.00 -11.19 2.35
CA GLU A 78 12.54 -12.08 3.42
C GLU A 78 13.55 -12.27 4.55
N GLU A 79 14.83 -12.03 4.29
CA GLU A 79 15.87 -12.15 5.33
C GLU A 79 16.48 -10.81 5.66
N LYS A 80 17.11 -10.12 4.69
CA LYS A 80 17.87 -8.90 5.00
C LYS A 80 16.96 -7.77 5.45
N GLU A 81 15.99 -7.37 4.63
CA GLU A 81 15.08 -6.26 4.97
C GLU A 81 14.17 -6.65 6.15
N TYR A 82 13.64 -7.88 6.19
CA TYR A 82 12.87 -8.36 7.34
C TYR A 82 13.64 -8.28 8.66
N ASN A 83 14.88 -8.77 8.71
CA ASN A 83 15.69 -8.72 9.93
C ASN A 83 16.02 -7.28 10.31
N PHE A 84 16.39 -6.44 9.35
CA PHE A 84 16.65 -5.03 9.62
C PHE A 84 15.41 -4.33 10.21
N ILE A 85 14.24 -4.50 9.57
CA ILE A 85 13.00 -3.86 10.02
C ILE A 85 12.63 -4.34 11.44
N THR A 86 12.62 -5.65 11.66
CA THR A 86 12.07 -6.23 12.91
C THR A 86 13.04 -6.19 14.08
N ARG A 87 14.35 -6.20 13.83
CA ARG A 87 15.37 -6.29 14.90
C ARG A 87 16.11 -4.99 15.17
N GLU A 88 16.20 -4.12 14.17
CA GLU A 88 16.93 -2.86 14.30
C GLU A 88 15.95 -1.69 14.29
N LEU A 89 15.20 -1.51 13.19
CA LEU A 89 14.39 -0.31 12.97
C LEU A 89 13.23 -0.16 13.96
N LEU A 90 12.41 -1.20 14.14
CA LEU A 90 11.25 -1.13 15.05
C LEU A 90 11.67 -1.12 16.54
N VAL A 91 12.85 -1.67 16.84
CA VAL A 91 13.43 -1.65 18.19
C VAL A 91 14.02 -0.28 18.51
N HIS A 92 14.61 0.38 17.52
CA HIS A 92 15.25 1.68 17.62
C HIS A 92 14.71 2.66 16.58
N PRO A 93 13.43 3.06 16.70
CA PRO A 93 12.80 3.90 15.69
C PRO A 93 13.45 5.29 15.65
N PRO A 94 13.86 5.77 14.46
CA PRO A 94 14.56 7.03 14.31
C PRO A 94 13.65 8.22 14.67
N ASN A 95 14.28 9.30 15.10
CA ASN A 95 13.59 10.58 15.27
C ASN A 95 13.57 11.32 13.92
N LEU A 96 12.61 10.97 13.07
CA LEU A 96 12.37 11.63 11.79
C LEU A 96 11.31 12.73 11.97
N PRO A 97 11.69 14.02 11.87
CA PRO A 97 10.69 15.07 11.72
C PRO A 97 10.00 14.87 10.38
N LEU A 98 8.67 14.84 10.38
CA LEU A 98 7.89 14.93 9.15
C LEU A 98 7.76 16.42 8.83
N GLU A 99 8.17 16.82 7.62
CA GLU A 99 7.88 18.15 7.09
C GLU A 99 6.37 18.22 6.81
N GLU A 100 5.73 19.28 7.33
CA GLU A 100 4.31 19.61 7.11
C GLU A 100 4.15 20.54 5.90
#